data_AF-A0A6A6WLR1-F1
#
_entry.id   AF-A0A6A6WLR1-F1
#
_cell.length_a   1.000
_cell.length_b   1.000
_cell.length_c   1.000
_cell.angle_alpha   90.00
_cell.angle_beta   90.00
_cell.angle_gamma   90.00
#
_symmetry.space_group_name_H-M   'P 1'
#
loop_
_entity.id
_entity.type
_entity.pdbx_description
1 polymer ?
#
loop_
_entity_poly.entity_id
_entity_poly.type
_entity_poly.pdbx_seq_one_letter_code
_entity_poly.pdbx_strand_id
1 'polypeptide(L)'
;MSSSYSYSSSSFSSSTSTSNGQTTGQAYREESSSNLDGTTVRTTTQNLGEKPVSETRQYDAQGRQLVGDTATRGQGKIEDISEEEADKIYRERMEDEYAKREGGA
;
A
#
# COMPACT_ATOMS: atom_id res chain seq x y z
N MET A 1 -9.40 4.83 40.84
CA MET A 1 -10.09 4.78 39.53
C MET A 1 -9.06 5.00 38.45
N SER A 2 -8.92 4.09 37.49
CA SER A 2 -7.97 4.21 36.38
C SER A 2 -8.63 4.94 35.22
N SER A 3 -8.17 6.15 34.91
CA SER A 3 -8.59 6.87 33.70
C SER A 3 -7.93 6.22 32.49
N SER A 4 -8.73 5.61 31.61
CA SER A 4 -8.26 5.14 30.30
C SER A 4 -8.33 6.31 29.30
N TYR A 5 -7.18 6.76 28.83
CA TYR A 5 -7.09 7.79 27.78
C TYR A 5 -6.86 7.10 26.43
N SER A 6 -7.78 7.35 25.49
CA SER A 6 -7.63 6.95 24.09
C SER A 6 -7.81 8.18 23.22
N TYR A 7 -6.92 8.35 22.24
CA TYR A 7 -6.96 9.42 21.26
C TYR A 7 -7.12 8.82 19.87
N SER A 8 -7.97 9.40 19.04
CA SER A 8 -8.09 9.00 17.63
C SER A 8 -8.16 10.22 16.75
N SER A 9 -7.50 10.17 15.61
CA SER A 9 -7.58 11.20 14.57
C SER A 9 -7.68 10.58 13.20
N SER A 10 -8.32 11.30 12.28
CA SER A 10 -8.41 10.88 10.89
C SER A 10 -8.27 12.08 9.97
N SER A 11 -7.46 11.93 8.93
CA SER A 11 -7.24 12.92 7.89
C SER A 11 -7.56 12.33 6.53
N PHE A 12 -8.11 13.15 5.64
CA PHE A 12 -8.45 12.75 4.28
C PHE A 12 -8.07 13.88 3.33
N SER A 13 -7.47 13.53 2.20
CA SER A 13 -7.23 14.43 1.09
C SER A 13 -7.51 13.71 -0.22
N SER A 14 -7.98 14.46 -1.20
CA SER A 14 -8.16 13.94 -2.56
C SER A 14 -7.86 15.03 -3.56
N SER A 15 -7.34 14.63 -4.71
CA SER A 15 -7.05 15.51 -5.83
C SER A 15 -7.48 14.83 -7.11
N THR A 16 -8.07 15.61 -8.00
CA THR A 16 -8.46 15.16 -9.34
C THR A 16 -8.03 16.21 -10.34
N SER A 17 -7.62 15.76 -11.51
CA SER A 17 -7.20 16.62 -12.61
C SER A 17 -7.69 16.03 -13.92
N THR A 18 -8.32 16.88 -14.74
CA THR A 18 -8.78 16.50 -16.07
C THR A 18 -8.01 17.32 -17.10
N SER A 19 -7.38 16.64 -18.04
CA SER A 19 -6.67 17.27 -19.15
C SER A 19 -6.92 16.47 -20.42
N ASN A 20 -7.25 17.15 -21.52
CA ASN A 20 -7.55 16.53 -22.82
C ASN A 20 -8.56 15.37 -22.75
N GLY A 21 -9.56 15.47 -21.87
CA GLY A 21 -10.59 14.44 -21.67
C GLY A 21 -10.14 13.23 -20.84
N GLN A 22 -8.88 13.16 -20.41
CA GLN A 22 -8.39 12.16 -19.47
C GLN A 22 -8.48 12.70 -18.05
N THR A 23 -9.12 11.95 -17.16
CA THR A 23 -9.22 12.28 -15.74
C THR A 23 -8.26 11.39 -14.96
N THR A 24 -7.40 12.02 -14.17
CA THR A 24 -6.55 11.36 -13.18
C THR A 24 -6.93 11.87 -11.79
N GLY A 25 -6.62 11.09 -10.77
CA GLY A 25 -6.84 11.54 -9.41
C GLY A 25 -6.23 10.59 -8.40
N GLN A 26 -6.03 11.10 -7.20
CA GLN A 26 -5.60 10.33 -6.06
C GLN A 26 -6.42 10.69 -4.83
N ALA A 27 -6.64 9.69 -3.97
CA ALA A 27 -7.21 9.85 -2.65
C ALA A 27 -6.24 9.29 -1.61
N TYR A 28 -6.08 10.02 -0.51
CA TYR A 28 -5.25 9.68 0.62
C TYR A 28 -6.08 9.78 1.89
N ARG A 29 -5.97 8.79 2.76
CA ARG A 29 -6.60 8.77 4.07
C ARG A 29 -5.59 8.25 5.08
N GLU A 30 -5.52 8.92 6.23
CA GLU A 30 -4.73 8.49 7.36
C GLU A 30 -5.59 8.46 8.61
N GLU A 31 -5.48 7.39 9.38
CA GLU A 31 -6.22 7.18 10.61
C GLU A 31 -5.21 6.82 11.69
N SER A 32 -5.19 7.57 12.79
CA SER A 32 -4.35 7.24 13.94
C SER A 32 -5.23 6.96 15.16
N SER A 33 -4.84 5.97 15.95
CA SER A 33 -5.47 5.67 17.23
C SER A 33 -4.39 5.34 18.25
N SER A 34 -4.37 6.07 19.35
CA SER A 34 -3.40 5.93 20.44
C SER A 34 -4.13 5.54 21.72
N ASN A 35 -3.59 4.54 22.41
CA ASN A 35 -4.01 4.12 23.74
C ASN A 35 -2.77 4.00 24.65
N LEU A 36 -2.97 3.49 25.87
CA LEU A 36 -1.88 3.27 26.82
C LEU A 36 -0.85 2.23 26.35
N ASP A 37 -1.24 1.33 25.45
CA ASP A 37 -0.40 0.25 24.94
C ASP A 37 0.46 0.68 23.74
N GLY A 38 0.01 1.69 22.99
CA GLY A 38 0.71 2.14 21.80
C GLY A 38 -0.13 3.00 20.87
N THR A 39 0.32 3.12 19.62
CA THR A 39 -0.36 3.86 18.56
C THR A 39 -0.47 3.04 17.29
N THR A 40 -1.67 2.94 16.74
CA THR A 40 -1.94 2.39 15.41
C THR A 40 -2.11 3.51 14.41
N VAL A 41 -1.39 3.47 13.30
CA VAL A 41 -1.58 4.35 12.15
C VAL A 41 -1.94 3.51 10.94
N ARG A 42 -3.07 3.84 10.30
CA ARG A 42 -3.54 3.21 9.07
C ARG A 42 -3.57 4.25 7.96
N THR A 43 -2.84 3.98 6.89
CA THR A 43 -2.80 4.84 5.70
C THR A 43 -3.47 4.10 4.55
N THR A 44 -4.33 4.78 3.80
CA THR A 44 -4.97 4.25 2.60
C THR A 44 -4.74 5.22 1.45
N THR A 45 -4.18 4.72 0.35
CA THR A 45 -3.92 5.49 -0.86
C THR A 45 -4.66 4.83 -2.02
N GLN A 46 -5.27 5.63 -2.88
CA GLN A 46 -6.01 5.13 -4.03
C GLN A 46 -5.76 6.03 -5.24
N ASN A 47 -5.32 5.44 -6.34
CA ASN A 47 -5.35 6.08 -7.66
C ASN A 47 -6.73 5.91 -8.31
N LEU A 48 -7.16 6.90 -9.07
CA LEU A 48 -8.41 6.86 -9.80
C LEU A 48 -8.42 5.70 -10.81
N GLY A 49 -9.37 4.78 -10.66
CA GLY A 49 -9.48 3.58 -11.49
C GLY A 49 -8.71 2.36 -10.97
N GLU A 50 -7.92 2.51 -9.91
CA GLU A 50 -7.19 1.41 -9.27
C GLU A 50 -7.82 0.99 -7.94
N LYS A 51 -7.41 -0.18 -7.46
CA LYS A 51 -7.80 -0.66 -6.13
C LYS A 51 -7.05 0.16 -5.05
N PRO A 52 -7.71 0.48 -3.93
CA PRO A 52 -7.04 1.15 -2.82
C PRO A 52 -5.99 0.23 -2.17
N VAL A 53 -4.84 0.80 -1.84
CA VAL A 53 -3.74 0.17 -1.10
C VAL A 53 -3.79 0.68 0.34
N SER A 54 -3.75 -0.23 1.32
CA SER A 54 -3.78 0.13 2.73
C SER A 54 -2.56 -0.40 3.48
N GLU A 55 -1.88 0.48 4.20
CA GLU A 55 -0.75 0.16 5.07
C GLU A 55 -1.15 0.37 6.54
N THR A 56 -0.71 -0.51 7.44
CA THR A 56 -0.92 -0.36 8.89
C THR A 56 0.42 -0.42 9.60
N ARG A 57 0.71 0.60 10.39
CA ARG A 57 1.89 0.70 11.24
C ARG A 57 1.46 0.72 12.71
N GLN A 58 2.17 -0.03 13.53
CA GLN A 58 1.95 -0.10 14.97
C GLN A 58 3.18 0.46 15.68
N TYR A 59 2.96 1.22 16.74
CA TYR A 59 4.00 1.82 17.56
C TYR A 59 3.75 1.45 19.02
N ASP A 60 4.81 1.19 19.78
CA ASP A 60 4.71 0.99 21.23
C ASP A 60 4.51 2.32 21.96
N ALA A 61 4.25 2.25 23.27
CA ALA A 61 4.13 3.43 24.13
C ALA A 61 5.39 4.32 24.18
N GLN A 62 6.55 3.81 23.74
CA GLN A 62 7.81 4.56 23.64
C GLN A 62 8.01 5.18 22.24
N GLY A 63 7.03 5.03 21.33
CA GLY A 63 7.08 5.54 19.96
C GLY A 63 7.92 4.69 18.99
N ARG A 64 8.36 3.50 19.40
CA ARG A 64 9.11 2.59 18.51
C ARG A 64 8.13 1.81 17.67
N GLN A 65 8.41 1.71 16.37
CA GLN A 65 7.59 0.90 15.49
C GLN A 65 7.67 -0.57 15.91
N LEU A 66 6.52 -1.16 16.23
CA LEU A 66 6.34 -2.57 16.42
C LEU A 66 6.36 -3.21 15.03
N VAL A 67 7.55 -3.64 14.59
CA VAL A 67 7.72 -4.45 13.38
C VAL A 67 7.23 -5.86 13.70
N GLY A 68 5.91 -6.01 13.77
CA GLY A 68 5.24 -7.28 14.05
C GLY A 68 4.37 -7.67 12.88
N ASP A 69 4.94 -8.44 11.95
CA ASP A 69 4.32 -9.41 11.04
C ASP A 69 2.96 -9.11 10.37
N THR A 70 2.45 -7.87 10.40
CA THR A 70 1.24 -7.44 9.68
C THR A 70 1.58 -6.84 8.31
N ALA A 71 2.71 -7.23 7.72
CA ALA A 71 2.91 -7.21 6.28
C ALA A 71 2.03 -8.27 5.56
N THR A 72 1.25 -9.06 6.32
CA THR A 72 0.47 -10.21 5.82
C THR A 72 -1.04 -9.99 5.71
N ARG A 73 -1.53 -8.74 5.58
CA ARG A 73 -2.94 -8.54 5.19
C ARG A 73 -3.22 -7.27 4.39
N GLY A 74 -2.53 -7.11 3.28
CA GLY A 74 -2.99 -6.25 2.21
C GLY A 74 -1.88 -5.48 1.52
N GLN A 75 -1.40 -6.06 0.40
CA GLN A 75 -0.72 -5.36 -0.69
C GLN A 75 0.74 -4.96 -0.41
N GLY A 76 1.66 -5.67 -1.08
CA GLY A 76 3.10 -5.37 -1.05
C GLY A 76 3.91 -6.35 -0.20
N LYS A 77 3.89 -7.63 -0.56
CA LYS A 77 5.04 -8.48 -0.26
C LYS A 77 6.22 -7.89 -1.05
N ILE A 78 7.15 -7.22 -0.37
CA ILE A 78 8.49 -7.09 -0.93
C ILE A 78 9.08 -8.49 -0.75
N GLU A 79 8.91 -9.33 -1.77
CA GLU A 79 9.69 -10.55 -1.88
C GLU A 79 11.11 -10.07 -2.21
N ASP A 80 12.07 -10.37 -1.33
CA ASP A 80 13.50 -10.26 -1.63
C ASP A 80 13.80 -11.29 -2.72
N ILE A 81 13.47 -10.95 -3.97
CA ILE A 81 13.87 -11.72 -5.15
C ILE A 81 15.32 -11.38 -5.42
N SER A 82 16.16 -12.40 -5.52
CA SER A 82 17.53 -12.24 -5.94
C SER A 82 17.57 -11.65 -7.36
N GLU A 83 18.61 -10.88 -7.71
CA GLU A 83 18.77 -10.27 -9.04
C GLU A 83 18.64 -11.32 -10.18
N GLU A 84 19.03 -12.56 -9.91
CA GLU A 84 18.97 -13.70 -10.83
C GLU A 84 17.53 -14.19 -11.10
N GLU A 85 16.65 -14.15 -10.09
CA GLU A 85 15.23 -14.49 -10.24
C GLU A 85 14.44 -13.39 -10.94
N ALA A 86 14.79 -12.11 -10.69
CA ALA A 86 14.18 -10.98 -11.38
C ALA A 86 14.45 -11.02 -12.90
N ASP A 87 15.67 -11.37 -13.30
CA ASP A 87 16.07 -11.46 -14.71
C ASP A 87 15.33 -12.60 -15.44
N LYS A 88 15.08 -13.73 -14.76
CA LYS A 88 14.32 -14.85 -15.33
C LYS A 88 12.84 -14.50 -15.53
N ILE A 89 12.20 -13.86 -14.56
CA ILE A 89 10.80 -13.44 -14.65
C ILE A 89 10.61 -12.38 -15.75
N TYR A 90 11.58 -11.47 -15.90
CA TYR A 90 11.57 -10.48 -16.96
C TYR A 90 11.67 -11.13 -18.35
N ARG A 91 12.54 -12.13 -18.52
CA ARG A 91 12.71 -12.86 -19.77
C ARG A 91 11.44 -13.62 -20.19
N GLU A 92 10.81 -14.35 -19.28
CA GLU A 92 9.58 -15.11 -19.57
C GLU A 92 8.41 -14.18 -20.01
N ARG A 93 8.24 -13.03 -19.34
CA ARG A 93 7.19 -12.06 -19.73
C ARG A 93 7.42 -11.45 -21.11
N MET A 94 8.67 -11.27 -21.51
CA MET A 94 9.01 -10.73 -22.83
C MET A 94 8.81 -11.78 -23.94
N GLU A 95 8.96 -13.07 -23.65
CA GLU A 95 8.71 -14.16 -24.59
C GLU A 95 7.21 -14.38 -24.85
N ASP A 96 6.36 -14.24 -23.82
CA ASP A 96 4.90 -14.38 -23.94
C ASP A 96 4.25 -13.30 -24.82
N GLU A 97 4.79 -12.07 -24.82
CA GLU A 97 4.34 -10.97 -25.69
C GLU A 97 4.69 -11.21 -27.17
N TYR A 98 5.79 -11.91 -27.46
CA TYR A 98 6.22 -12.20 -28.83
C TYR A 98 5.36 -13.30 -29.48
N ALA A 99 4.88 -14.28 -28.71
CA ALA A 99 4.04 -15.36 -29.21
C ALA A 99 2.65 -14.89 -29.69
N LYS A 100 2.10 -13.82 -29.11
CA LYS A 100 0.75 -13.31 -29.46
C LYS A 100 0.69 -12.52 -30.77
N ARG A 101 1.83 -12.11 -31.34
CA ARG A 101 1.88 -11.24 -32.54
C ARG A 101 2.40 -11.91 -33.81
N GLU A 102 2.95 -13.12 -33.76
CA GLU A 102 3.34 -13.88 -34.98
C GLU A 102 2.82 -15.32 -35.04
N GLY A 103 1.85 -15.71 -34.20
CA GLY A 103 1.17 -17.00 -34.29
C GLY A 103 0.04 -17.04 -35.32
N GLY A 104 0.32 -16.69 -36.57
CA GLY A 104 -0.55 -17.02 -37.70
C GLY A 104 -0.24 -18.43 -38.21
N ALA A 105 -1.02 -19.43 -37.78
CA ALA A 105 -1.28 -20.69 -38.48
C ALA A 105 -2.47 -21.41 -37.81
#